data_AF-A0A7W2A0C4-F1
#
_entry.id   AF-A0A7W2A0C4-F1
#
_cell.length_a   1.000
_cell.length_b   1.000
_cell.length_c   1.000
_cell.angle_alpha   90.00
_cell.angle_beta   90.00
_cell.angle_gamma   90.00
#
_symmetry.space_group_name_H-M   'P 1'
#
loop_
_entity.id
_entity.type
_entity.pdbx_description
1 polymer ?
#
loop_
_entity_poly.entity_id
_entity_poly.type
_entity_poly.pdbx_seq_one_letter_code
_entity_poly.pdbx_strand_id
1 'polypeptide(L)'
;MNIKSNLKYIWLAIGVFAMSLMIFLWFGYDSQNLQNTILVLNGLMLILSLPCSLFAIPVVVLANYYLEINPVSTEGIYLNTFFLFILGFMQWFWVIRVWSPIEPQLQMLDLLTGKSK
;
A
#
# COMPACT_ATOMS: atom_id res chain seq x y z
N MET A 1 -7.52 -14.36 18.91
CA MET A 1 -7.35 -13.15 18.07
C MET A 1 -6.96 -13.61 16.67
N ASN A 2 -7.79 -13.39 15.66
CA ASN A 2 -7.64 -14.02 14.34
C ASN A 2 -6.65 -13.22 13.49
N ILE A 3 -5.38 -13.67 13.44
CA ILE A 3 -4.23 -12.95 12.86
C ILE A 3 -4.48 -12.48 11.41
N LYS A 4 -5.24 -13.23 10.62
CA LYS A 4 -5.59 -12.89 9.22
C LYS A 4 -6.42 -11.60 9.09
N SER A 5 -7.32 -11.32 10.02
CA SER A 5 -8.13 -10.08 10.00
C SER A 5 -7.31 -8.86 10.43
N ASN A 6 -6.24 -9.05 11.20
CA ASN A 6 -5.43 -7.94 11.70
C ASN A 6 -4.40 -7.42 10.70
N LEU A 7 -3.96 -8.25 9.76
CA LEU A 7 -2.89 -7.89 8.82
C LEU A 7 -3.24 -6.64 7.98
N LYS A 8 -4.50 -6.52 7.54
CA LYS A 8 -5.01 -5.37 6.78
C LYS A 8 -5.00 -4.07 7.59
N TYR A 9 -5.28 -4.14 8.90
CA TYR A 9 -5.24 -2.98 9.79
C TYR A 9 -3.81 -2.60 10.17
N ILE A 10 -2.94 -3.60 10.36
CA ILE A 10 -1.50 -3.38 10.57
C ILE A 10 -0.89 -2.69 9.35
N TRP A 11 -1.20 -3.17 8.14
CA TRP A 11 -0.75 -2.54 6.91
C TRP A 11 -1.24 -1.09 6.81
N LEU A 12 -2.53 -0.84 7.07
CA LEU A 12 -3.10 0.50 7.01
C LEU A 12 -2.47 1.45 8.03
N ALA A 13 -2.22 0.99 9.26
CA ALA A 13 -1.55 1.77 10.29
C ALA A 13 -0.12 2.16 9.87
N ILE A 14 0.64 1.21 9.33
CA ILE A 14 1.99 1.45 8.81
C ILE A 14 1.95 2.43 7.63
N GLY A 15 1.01 2.25 6.70
CA GLY A 15 0.85 3.12 5.54
C GLY A 15 0.52 4.57 5.91
N VAL A 16 -0.44 4.78 6.82
CA VAL A 16 -0.79 6.12 7.32
C VAL A 16 0.39 6.75 8.05
N PHE A 17 1.14 5.97 8.84
CA PHE A 17 2.31 6.48 9.53
C PHE A 17 3.44 6.87 8.55
N ALA A 18 3.71 6.06 7.54
CA ALA A 18 4.68 6.38 6.49
C ALA A 18 4.29 7.65 5.70
N MET A 19 3.02 7.79 5.34
CA MET A 19 2.50 9.00 4.70
C MET A 19 2.56 10.23 5.60
N SER A 20 2.42 10.06 6.92
CA SER A 20 2.58 11.16 7.88
C SER A 20 4.04 11.59 7.98
N LEU A 21 4.98 10.65 8.00
CA LEU A 21 6.42 10.95 8.00
C LEU A 21 6.89 11.61 6.70
N MET A 22 6.28 11.26 5.57
CA MET A 22 6.51 11.95 4.29
C MET A 22 6.24 13.45 4.35
N ILE A 23 5.23 13.87 5.11
CA ILE A 23 4.88 15.29 5.26
C ILE A 23 6.04 16.06 5.92
N PHE A 24 6.73 15.45 6.89
CA PHE A 24 7.89 16.08 7.52
C PHE A 24 9.06 16.26 6.53
N LEU A 25 9.32 15.27 5.67
CA LEU A 25 10.29 15.42 4.57
C LEU A 25 9.90 16.55 3.62
N TRP A 26 8.61 16.68 3.28
CA TRP A 26 8.11 17.76 2.42
C TRP A 26 8.35 19.15 3.00
N PHE A 27 8.25 19.31 4.32
CA PHE A 27 8.57 20.56 5.00
C PHE A 27 10.08 20.83 5.17
N GLY A 28 10.94 19.99 4.58
CA GLY A 28 12.38 20.19 4.58
C GLY A 28 13.09 19.64 5.82
N TYR A 29 12.43 18.79 6.62
CA TYR A 29 13.12 18.08 7.71
C TYR A 29 13.96 16.94 7.14
N ASP A 30 15.15 17.27 6.66
CA ASP A 30 16.06 16.30 6.07
C ASP A 30 17.04 15.75 7.12
N SER A 31 16.63 14.66 7.79
CA SER A 31 17.50 13.94 8.72
C SER A 31 17.69 12.49 8.28
N GLN A 32 18.91 11.98 8.42
CA GLN A 32 19.24 10.59 8.08
C GLN A 32 18.34 9.58 8.82
N ASN A 33 17.99 9.89 10.08
CA ASN A 33 17.11 9.04 10.88
C ASN A 33 15.68 8.99 10.30
N LEU A 34 15.16 10.11 9.81
CA LEU A 34 13.84 10.17 9.18
C LEU A 34 13.82 9.39 7.87
N GLN A 35 14.82 9.59 7.01
CA GLN A 35 14.95 8.84 5.75
C GLN A 35 15.03 7.33 5.99
N ASN A 36 15.88 6.89 6.93
CA ASN A 36 16.01 5.48 7.28
C ASN A 36 14.71 4.90 7.84
N THR A 37 13.99 5.66 8.66
CA THR A 37 12.69 5.24 9.21
C THR A 37 11.67 5.02 8.10
N ILE A 38 11.58 5.94 7.15
CA ILE A 38 10.66 5.85 6.02
C ILE A 38 11.04 4.68 5.09
N LEU A 39 12.34 4.46 4.85
CA LEU A 39 12.82 3.30 4.09
C LEU A 39 12.42 1.97 4.74
N VAL A 40 12.56 1.86 6.07
CA VAL A 40 12.13 0.66 6.81
C VAL A 40 10.62 0.46 6.71
N LEU A 41 9.83 1.52 6.86
CA LEU A 41 8.37 1.46 6.71
C LEU A 41 7.97 1.05 5.28
N ASN A 42 8.63 1.58 4.26
CA ASN A 42 8.43 1.17 2.87
C ASN A 42 8.73 -0.32 2.68
N GLY A 43 9.82 -0.83 3.28
CA GLY A 43 10.14 -2.26 3.27
C GLY A 43 9.06 -3.12 3.94
N LEU A 44 8.54 -2.68 5.09
CA LEU A 44 7.44 -3.36 5.78
C LEU A 44 6.16 -3.33 4.95
N MET A 45 5.82 -2.20 4.34
CA MET A 45 4.67 -2.08 3.44
C MET A 45 4.83 -3.00 2.24
N LEU A 46 6.03 -3.11 1.65
CA LEU A 46 6.30 -3.99 0.52
C LEU A 46 6.05 -5.46 0.87
N ILE A 47 6.52 -5.92 2.04
CA ILE A 47 6.31 -7.29 2.53
C ILE A 47 4.83 -7.56 2.81
N LEU A 48 4.16 -6.61 3.46
CA LEU A 48 2.74 -6.74 3.84
C LEU A 48 1.79 -6.59 2.65
N SER A 49 2.24 -5.99 1.55
CA SER A 49 1.47 -5.83 0.29
C SER A 49 1.76 -6.95 -0.72
N LEU A 50 2.21 -8.12 -0.30
CA LEU A 50 2.27 -9.28 -1.20
C LEU A 50 0.84 -9.78 -1.50
N PRO A 51 0.50 -10.08 -2.76
CA PRO A 51 1.36 -10.14 -3.93
C PRO A 51 1.49 -8.82 -4.75
N CYS A 52 0.65 -7.80 -4.53
CA CYS A 52 0.64 -6.60 -5.38
C CYS A 52 1.96 -5.81 -5.37
N SER A 53 2.78 -5.96 -4.33
CA SER A 53 4.11 -5.35 -4.25
C SER A 53 5.12 -5.91 -5.27
N LEU A 54 4.84 -7.02 -5.94
CA LEU A 54 5.64 -7.48 -7.08
C LEU A 54 5.68 -6.44 -8.21
N PHE A 55 4.64 -5.60 -8.32
CA PHE A 55 4.61 -4.48 -9.26
C PHE A 55 5.42 -3.27 -8.78
N ALA A 56 5.82 -3.21 -7.51
CA ALA A 56 6.64 -2.11 -7.02
C ALA A 56 8.03 -2.12 -7.65
N ILE A 57 8.66 -3.29 -7.82
CA ILE A 57 9.98 -3.43 -8.42
C ILE A 57 10.05 -2.82 -9.83
N PRO A 58 9.20 -3.22 -10.80
CA PRO A 58 9.23 -2.60 -12.13
C PRO A 58 8.89 -1.11 -12.08
N VAL A 59 8.01 -0.65 -11.19
CA VAL A 59 7.70 0.78 -11.04
C VAL A 59 8.94 1.57 -10.58
N VAL A 60 9.69 1.07 -9.59
CA VAL A 60 10.91 1.72 -9.11
C VAL A 60 12.01 1.73 -10.18
N VAL A 61 12.18 0.62 -10.89
CA VAL A 61 13.17 0.53 -11.99
C VAL A 61 12.82 1.49 -13.13
N LEU A 62 11.54 1.55 -13.52
CA LEU A 62 11.06 2.46 -14.56
C LEU A 62 11.18 3.92 -14.12
N ALA A 63 10.86 4.24 -12.85
CA ALA A 63 11.02 5.59 -12.33
C ALA A 63 12.48 6.04 -12.35
N ASN A 64 13.41 5.17 -11.95
CA ASN A 64 14.85 5.47 -12.02
C ASN A 64 15.31 5.67 -13.47
N TYR A 65 14.82 4.86 -14.42
CA TYR A 65 15.24 4.94 -15.82
C TYR A 65 14.63 6.14 -16.57
N TYR A 66 13.35 6.43 -16.37
CA TYR A 66 12.63 7.46 -17.13
C TYR A 66 12.64 8.84 -16.49
N LEU A 67 12.65 8.91 -15.15
CA LEU A 67 12.62 10.18 -14.43
C LEU A 67 14.02 10.59 -13.93
N GLU A 68 15.03 9.74 -14.12
CA GLU A 68 16.40 9.92 -13.59
C GLU A 68 16.43 10.12 -12.05
N ILE A 69 15.38 9.66 -11.37
CA ILE A 69 15.24 9.82 -9.91
C ILE A 69 15.97 8.66 -9.23
N ASN A 70 17.03 9.00 -8.51
CA ASN A 70 17.74 8.03 -7.70
C ASN A 70 16.81 7.49 -6.58
N PRO A 71 16.53 6.18 -6.51
CA PRO A 71 15.58 5.61 -5.55
C PRO A 71 16.02 5.74 -4.09
N VAL A 72 17.29 6.08 -3.83
CA VAL A 72 17.86 6.28 -2.49
C VAL A 72 17.95 7.77 -2.14
N SER A 73 17.65 8.68 -3.06
CA SER A 73 17.55 10.11 -2.75
C SER A 73 16.25 10.42 -1.99
N THR A 74 16.18 11.59 -1.36
CA THR A 74 14.96 12.08 -0.70
C THR A 74 13.74 12.06 -1.63
N GLU A 75 13.93 12.44 -2.89
CA GLU A 75 12.89 12.41 -3.93
C GLU A 75 12.47 10.97 -4.29
N GLY A 76 13.44 10.06 -4.38
CA GLY A 76 13.19 8.64 -4.62
C GLY A 76 12.43 7.98 -3.47
N ILE A 77 12.82 8.26 -2.22
CA ILE A 77 12.09 7.81 -1.03
C ILE A 77 10.65 8.30 -1.08
N TYR A 78 10.42 9.55 -1.52
CA TYR A 78 9.08 10.12 -1.65
C TYR A 78 8.20 9.37 -2.63
N LEU A 79 8.69 9.22 -3.86
CA LEU A 79 7.98 8.48 -4.90
C LEU A 79 7.74 7.02 -4.50
N ASN A 80 8.72 6.38 -3.87
CA ASN A 80 8.60 5.00 -3.43
C ASN A 80 7.50 4.82 -2.37
N THR A 81 7.46 5.70 -1.35
CA THR A 81 6.39 5.65 -0.33
C THR A 81 5.03 5.86 -0.97
N PHE A 82 4.91 6.83 -1.88
CA PHE A 82 3.65 7.10 -2.57
C PHE A 82 3.17 5.92 -3.43
N PHE A 83 4.05 5.34 -4.25
CA PHE A 83 3.70 4.19 -5.08
C PHE A 83 3.34 2.95 -4.26
N LEU A 84 4.10 2.65 -3.21
CA LEU A 84 3.81 1.53 -2.33
C LEU A 84 2.51 1.72 -1.57
N PHE A 85 2.19 2.97 -1.18
CA PHE A 85 0.92 3.29 -0.56
C PHE A 85 -0.25 3.05 -1.53
N ILE A 86 -0.17 3.52 -2.78
CA ILE A 86 -1.22 3.29 -3.78
C ILE A 86 -1.41 1.80 -4.05
N LEU A 87 -0.32 1.07 -4.32
CA LEU A 87 -0.39 -0.37 -4.63
C LEU A 87 -0.97 -1.16 -3.46
N GLY A 88 -0.51 -0.88 -2.24
CA GLY A 88 -1.03 -1.56 -1.06
C GLY A 88 -2.45 -1.11 -0.70
N PHE A 89 -2.85 0.12 -0.99
CA PHE A 89 -4.23 0.59 -0.78
C PHE A 89 -5.19 -0.10 -1.74
N MET A 90 -4.80 -0.26 -3.02
CA MET A 90 -5.53 -1.07 -3.98
C MET A 90 -5.66 -2.51 -3.47
N GLN A 91 -4.56 -3.13 -3.03
CA GLN A 91 -4.60 -4.47 -2.44
C GLN A 91 -5.55 -4.54 -1.24
N TRP A 92 -5.45 -3.59 -0.30
CA TRP A 92 -6.29 -3.53 0.90
C TRP A 92 -7.77 -3.45 0.55
N PHE A 93 -8.12 -2.61 -0.42
CA PHE A 93 -9.49 -2.47 -0.93
C PHE A 93 -10.01 -3.81 -1.50
N TRP A 94 -9.23 -4.47 -2.35
CA TRP A 94 -9.60 -5.78 -2.91
C TRP A 94 -9.70 -6.88 -1.86
N VAL A 95 -8.79 -6.91 -0.87
CA VAL A 95 -8.81 -7.90 0.22
C VAL A 95 -10.07 -7.77 1.06
N ILE A 96 -10.48 -6.56 1.41
CA ILE A 96 -11.70 -6.33 2.18
C ILE A 96 -12.95 -6.67 1.36
N ARG A 97 -12.94 -6.34 0.07
CA ARG A 97 -14.14 -6.47 -0.75
C ARG A 97 -14.37 -7.89 -1.28
N VAL A 98 -13.31 -8.62 -1.63
CA VAL A 98 -13.40 -9.88 -2.38
C VAL A 98 -12.90 -11.08 -1.58
N TRP A 99 -11.79 -10.95 -0.84
CA TRP A 99 -11.13 -12.12 -0.21
C TRP A 99 -11.52 -12.37 1.25
N SER A 100 -11.84 -11.31 2.01
CA SER A 100 -12.33 -11.43 3.38
C SER A 100 -13.53 -10.51 3.59
N PRO A 101 -14.64 -10.75 2.86
CA PRO A 101 -15.86 -9.97 3.02
C PRO A 101 -16.32 -10.00 4.48
N ILE A 102 -16.37 -8.84 5.13
CA ILE A 102 -16.98 -8.68 6.46
C ILE A 102 -18.51 -8.65 6.34
N GLU A 103 -19.02 -8.32 5.14
CA GLU A 103 -20.42 -8.25 4.78
C GLU A 103 -20.71 -9.21 3.61
N PRO A 104 -21.92 -9.78 3.49
CA PRO A 104 -22.28 -10.63 2.36
C PRO A 104 -22.01 -9.87 1.06
N GLN A 105 -21.32 -10.55 0.13
CA GLN A 105 -20.96 -10.02 -1.19
C GLN A 105 -22.17 -9.28 -1.78
N LEU A 106 -22.05 -7.94 -2.00
CA LEU A 106 -23.04 -7.08 -2.69
C LEU A 106 -23.93 -7.95 -3.55
N GLN A 107 -25.16 -8.15 -3.06
CA GLN A 107 -26.23 -8.95 -3.62
C GLN A 107 -25.79 -9.63 -4.90
N MET A 108 -25.40 -10.90 -4.79
CA MET A 108 -25.58 -11.84 -5.90
C MET A 108 -27.00 -11.59 -6.35
N LEU A 109 -27.13 -10.84 -7.45
CA LEU A 109 -28.37 -10.24 -7.88
C LEU A 109 -29.35 -11.40 -7.92
N ASP A 110 -30.45 -11.28 -7.18
CA ASP A 110 -31.56 -12.24 -7.08
C ASP A 110 -32.29 -12.39 -8.44
N LEU A 111 -31.57 -12.16 -9.55
CA LEU A 111 -31.98 -12.29 -10.94
C LEU A 111 -31.69 -13.68 -11.53
N LEU A 112 -31.04 -14.59 -10.78
CA LEU A 112 -30.88 -15.99 -11.20
C LEU A 112 -31.80 -16.96 -10.46
N THR A 113 -32.48 -16.51 -9.41
CA THR A 113 -33.57 -17.23 -8.76
C THR A 113 -34.88 -16.77 -9.37
N GLY A 114 -35.10 -17.19 -10.62
CA GLY A 114 -36.43 -17.30 -11.21
C GLY A 114 -37.29 -18.28 -10.40
N LYS A 115 -37.71 -17.88 -9.19
CA LYS A 115 -38.79 -18.52 -8.46
C LYS A 115 -40.04 -17.68 -8.67
N SER A 116 -40.81 -18.16 -9.62
CA SER A 116 -42.23 -17.85 -9.81
C SER A 116 -42.95 -17.76 -8.47
N LYS A 117 -43.67 -16.67 -8.26
CA LYS A 117 -45.05 -16.71 -7.78
C LYS A 117 -45.86 -15.69 -8.57
#